data_AF-A0A536V4K7-F1
#
_entry.id   AF-A0A536V4K7-F1
#
_cell.length_a   1.000
_cell.length_b   1.000
_cell.length_c   1.000
_cell.angle_alpha   90.00
_cell.angle_beta   90.00
_cell.angle_gamma   90.00
#
_symmetry.space_group_name_H-M   'P 1'
#
loop_
_entity.id
_entity.type
_entity.pdbx_description
1 polymer ?
#
loop_
_entity_poly.entity_id
_entity_poly.type
_entity_poly.pdbx_seq_one_letter_code
_entity_poly.pdbx_strand_id
1 'polypeptide(L)' 'MSMSDPIADMLTRIRNAQMVEKTSVVMPSSKLKVAIAQVLKDEGYIESFAVVGEPTKPQ' A
#
# COMPACT_ATOMS: atom_id res chain seq x y z
N MET A 1 -1.35 -17.24 10.46
CA MET A 1 -0.73 -17.29 9.13
C MET A 1 0.40 -16.28 9.12
N SER A 2 1.64 -16.73 8.90
CA SER A 2 2.80 -15.83 8.81
C SER A 2 2.66 -14.96 7.56
N MET A 3 2.73 -13.64 7.72
CA MET A 3 2.74 -12.69 6.61
C MET A 3 4.13 -12.72 5.96
N SER A 4 4.32 -13.67 5.05
CA SER A 4 5.63 -13.94 4.45
C SER A 4 6.12 -12.83 3.52
N ASP A 5 5.21 -12.05 2.92
CA ASP A 5 5.58 -10.97 2.00
C ASP A 5 4.62 -9.77 2.11
N PRO A 6 5.03 -8.70 2.82
CA PRO A 6 4.25 -7.48 2.93
C PRO A 6 4.07 -6.69 1.62
N ILE A 7 4.93 -6.90 0.61
CA ILE A 7 4.83 -6.25 -0.70
C ILE A 7 3.81 -6.98 -1.56
N ALA A 8 3.90 -8.31 -1.63
CA ALA A 8 2.91 -9.12 -2.34
C ALA A 8 1.49 -8.92 -1.79
N ASP A 9 1.35 -8.80 -0.46
CA ASP A 9 0.07 -8.44 0.18
C ASP A 9 -0.41 -7.05 -0.26
N MET A 10 0.46 -6.03 -0.29
CA MET A 10 0.11 -4.69 -0.77
C MET A 10 -0.42 -4.71 -2.20
N LEU A 11 0.30 -5.34 -3.13
CA LEU A 11 -0.10 -5.41 -4.54
C LEU A 11 -1.39 -6.21 -4.73
N THR A 12 -1.53 -7.31 -3.98
CA THR A 12 -2.76 -8.13 -4.02
C THR A 12 -3.97 -7.34 -3.53
N ARG A 13 -3.83 -6.55 -2.46
CA ARG A 13 -4.92 -5.67 -1.98
C ARG A 13 -5.32 -4.62 -3.01
N ILE A 14 -4.35 -3.97 -3.67
CA ILE A 14 -4.62 -2.99 -4.72
C ILE A 14 -5.37 -3.64 -5.88
N ARG A 15 -4.89 -4.78 -6.38
CA ARG A 15 -5.56 -5.53 -7.46
C ARG A 15 -6.98 -5.92 -7.08
N ASN A 16 -7.16 -6.47 -5.89
CA ASN A 16 -8.49 -6.91 -5.43
C ASN A 16 -9.44 -5.74 -5.27
N ALA A 17 -8.97 -4.58 -4.80
CA ALA A 17 -9.76 -3.37 -4.70
C ALA A 17 -10.17 -2.83 -6.07
N GLN A 18 -9.28 -2.83 -7.05
CA GLN A 18 -9.63 -2.45 -8.42
C GLN A 18 -10.68 -3.39 -9.03
N MET A 19 -10.56 -4.71 -8.81
CA MET A 19 -11.54 -5.69 -9.32
C MET A 19 -12.96 -5.49 -8.78
N VAL A 20 -13.10 -4.86 -7.60
CA VAL A 20 -14.41 -4.54 -7.00
C VAL A 20 -14.71 -3.04 -7.01
N GLU A 21 -14.02 -2.28 -7.88
CA GLU A 21 -14.23 -0.85 -8.11
C GLU A 21 -14.15 0.02 -6.84
N LYS A 22 -13.30 -0.35 -5.89
CA LYS A 22 -13.03 0.48 -4.71
C LYS A 22 -12.10 1.64 -5.08
N THR A 23 -12.48 2.83 -4.64
CA THR A 23 -11.72 4.08 -4.87
C THR A 23 -10.50 4.23 -3.97
N SER A 24 -10.44 3.50 -2.85
CA SER A 24 -9.32 3.58 -1.89
C SER A 24 -9.08 2.27 -1.15
N VAL A 25 -7.84 2.09 -0.67
CA VAL A 25 -7.39 0.91 0.09
C VAL A 25 -6.58 1.36 1.29
N VAL A 26 -6.83 0.75 2.45
CA VAL A 26 -6.09 0.98 3.69
C VAL A 26 -5.28 -0.27 4.04
N MET A 27 -4.02 -0.07 4.43
CA MET A 27 -3.12 -1.14 4.84
C MET A 27 -2.01 -0.62 5.77
N PRO A 28 -1.31 -1.50 6.52
CA PRO A 28 -0.18 -1.08 7.36
C PRO A 28 0.96 -0.47 6.53
N SER A 29 1.49 0.66 6.99
CA SER A 29 2.58 1.38 6.32
C SER A 29 3.94 0.76 6.64
N SER A 30 4.87 0.88 5.69
CA SER A 30 6.29 0.63 5.90
C SER A 30 7.09 1.53 4.97
N LYS A 31 8.37 1.80 5.30
CA LYS A 31 9.22 2.66 4.45
C LYS A 31 9.26 2.19 3.00
N LEU A 32 9.32 0.88 2.78
CA LEU A 32 9.35 0.29 1.44
C LEU A 32 8.00 0.43 0.72
N LYS A 33 6.88 0.21 1.40
CA LYS A 33 5.54 0.41 0.82
C LYS A 33 5.30 1.86 0.41
N VAL A 34 5.81 2.82 1.19
CA VAL A 34 5.75 4.25 0.87
C VAL A 34 6.56 4.57 -0.37
N ALA A 35 7.78 4.02 -0.49
CA ALA A 35 8.59 4.19 -1.70
C ALA A 35 7.91 3.61 -2.95
N ILE A 36 7.30 2.43 -2.83
CA ILE A 36 6.54 1.81 -3.93
C ILE A 36 5.32 2.66 -4.30
N ALA A 37 4.55 3.14 -3.31
CA ALA A 37 3.41 4.02 -3.56
C ALA A 37 3.82 5.34 -4.24
N GLN A 38 4.99 5.86 -3.90
CA GLN A 38 5.55 7.03 -4.57
C GLN A 38 5.84 6.75 -6.05
N VAL A 39 6.52 5.65 -6.37
CA VAL A 39 6.77 5.27 -7.78
C VAL A 39 5.46 5.06 -8.53
N LEU A 40 4.48 4.36 -7.94
CA LEU A 40 3.17 4.16 -8.57
C LEU A 40 2.46 5.49 -8.87
N LYS A 41 2.63 6.50 -8.02
CA LYS A 41 2.09 7.84 -8.24
C LYS A 41 2.85 8.56 -9.35
N ASP A 42 4.18 8.52 -9.34
CA ASP A 42 5.02 9.21 -10.32
C ASP A 42 4.82 8.66 -11.74
N GLU A 43 4.58 7.35 -11.86
CA GLU A 43 4.22 6.67 -13.11
C GLU A 43 2.74 6.83 -13.50
N GLY A 44 1.91 7.46 -12.65
CA GLY A 44 0.50 7.74 -12.94
C GLY A 44 -0.46 6.56 -12.76
N TYR A 45 -0.06 5.48 -12.08
CA TYR A 45 -0.95 4.34 -11.78
C TYR A 45 -1.94 4.63 -10.63
N ILE A 46 -1.59 5.54 -9.73
CA ILE A 46 -2.46 5.99 -8.64
C ILE A 46 -2.48 7.51 -8.58
N GLU A 47 -3.62 8.09 -8.20
CA GLU A 47 -3.76 9.55 -8.10
C GLU A 47 -3.01 10.12 -6.88
N SER A 48 -3.18 9.48 -5.73
CA SER A 48 -2.58 9.93 -4.49
C SER A 48 -2.49 8.80 -3.46
N PHE A 49 -1.62 8.99 -2.46
CA PHE A 49 -1.57 8.16 -1.27
C PHE A 49 -1.30 9.05 -0.05
N ALA A 50 -1.75 8.60 1.13
CA ALA A 50 -1.50 9.26 2.40
C ALA A 50 -1.09 8.22 3.45
N VAL A 51 -0.12 8.58 4.30
CA VAL A 51 0.27 7.77 5.45
C VAL A 51 -0.40 8.38 6.69
N VAL A 52 -1.36 7.65 7.25
CA VAL A 52 -2.12 8.09 8.42
C VAL A 52 -1.64 7.30 9.64
N GLY A 53 -1.06 7.99 10.62
CA GLY A 53 -0.59 7.40 11.88
C GLY A 53 0.86 7.80 12.24
N GLU A 54 1.14 7.84 13.54
CA GLU A 54 2.49 8.05 14.07
C GLU A 54 3.43 6.89 13.67
N PRO A 55 4.74 7.14 13.50
CA PRO A 55 5.72 6.10 13.19
C PRO A 55 5.91 5.17 14.40
N THR A 56 5.03 4.20 14.57
CA THR A 56 5.22 3.12 15.53
C THR A 56 6.37 2.24 15.02
N LYS A 57 7.53 2.39 15.64
CA LYS A 57 8.66 1.47 15.48
C LYS A 57 8.14 0.05 15.76
N PRO A 58 8.35 -0.92 14.87
CA PRO A 58 8.08 -2.32 15.21
C PRO A 58 9.02 -2.72 16.37
N GLN A 59 8.44 -3.24 17.45
CA GLN A 59 9.15 -4.05 18.46
C GLN A 59 9.56 -5.38 17.85
#